data_AF-A0A178WMW8-F1
#
_entry.id   AF-A0A178WMW8-F1
#
_cell.length_a   1.000
_cell.length_b   1.000
_cell.length_c   1.000
_cell.angle_alpha   90.00
_cell.angle_beta   90.00
_cell.angle_gamma   90.00
#
_symmetry.space_group_name_H-M   'P 1'
#
loop_
_entity.id
_entity.type
_entity.pdbx_description
1 polymer ?
#
loop_
_entity_poly.entity_id
_entity_poly.type
_entity_poly.pdbx_seq_one_letter_code
_entity_poly.pdbx_strand_id
1 'polypeptide(L)'
;MGNKLGRKRQIVDERYTKPQQGLYMSKDVDIKKLKKLILESKLAPCYPGLEETPSSHHDLEECPICFLYYPSLNRSRCCMKSICTECFLRMKSPNSAQPTQYPFSYSLH
;
A
#
# COMPACT_ATOMS: atom_id res chain seq x y z
N MET A 1 27.46 -4.47 -28.38
CA MET A 1 27.54 -4.61 -26.91
C MET A 1 26.38 -3.84 -26.29
N GLY A 2 25.26 -4.52 -25.97
CA GLY A 2 24.06 -3.86 -25.43
C GLY A 2 24.00 -4.05 -23.92
N ASN A 3 24.15 -2.95 -23.17
CA ASN A 3 24.05 -2.96 -21.71
C ASN A 3 22.64 -3.37 -21.30
N LYS A 4 22.49 -4.62 -20.81
CA LYS A 4 21.32 -5.04 -20.07
C LYS A 4 21.35 -4.33 -18.72
N LEU A 5 20.78 -3.13 -18.66
CA LEU A 5 20.43 -2.46 -17.41
C LEU A 5 19.39 -3.32 -16.71
N GLY A 6 19.85 -4.39 -16.06
CA GLY A 6 19.03 -5.22 -15.19
C GLY A 6 18.51 -4.30 -14.10
N ARG A 7 17.22 -3.93 -14.19
CA ARG A 7 16.50 -3.27 -13.09
C ARG A 7 16.81 -4.07 -11.84
N LYS A 8 17.61 -3.49 -10.93
CA LYS A 8 17.91 -4.07 -9.62
C LYS A 8 16.56 -4.41 -9.01
N ARG A 9 16.22 -5.70 -8.93
CA ARG A 9 14.97 -6.14 -8.31
C ARG A 9 14.97 -5.59 -6.90
N GLN A 10 13.97 -4.79 -6.56
CA GLN A 10 13.80 -4.32 -5.20
C GLN A 10 13.61 -5.55 -4.31
N ILE A 11 14.47 -5.70 -3.30
CA ILE A 11 14.33 -6.76 -2.30
C ILE A 11 13.21 -6.30 -1.37
N VAL A 12 11.99 -6.76 -1.64
CA VAL A 12 10.82 -6.54 -0.80
C VAL A 12 10.57 -7.82 -0.01
N ASP A 13 10.47 -7.70 1.30
CA ASP A 13 10.13 -8.83 2.15
C ASP A 13 8.74 -9.38 1.80
N GLU A 14 8.60 -10.70 1.81
CA GLU A 14 7.37 -11.38 1.38
C GLU A 14 6.14 -10.92 2.19
N ARG A 15 6.33 -10.54 3.47
CA ARG A 15 5.25 -10.03 4.32
C ARG A 15 4.59 -8.76 3.77
N TYR A 16 5.32 -7.94 3.01
CA TYR A 16 4.82 -6.69 2.41
C TYR A 16 4.27 -6.88 0.98
N THR A 17 4.20 -8.12 0.49
CA THR A 17 3.66 -8.42 -0.85
C THR A 17 2.19 -8.85 -0.82
N LYS A 18 1.57 -8.83 0.36
CA LYS A 18 0.17 -9.19 0.61
C LYS A 18 -0.50 -8.13 1.49
N PRO A 19 -1.84 -7.96 1.41
CA PRO A 19 -2.57 -7.08 2.33
C PRO A 19 -2.37 -7.53 3.78
N GLN A 20 -2.24 -6.58 4.71
CA GLN A 20 -1.99 -6.88 6.11
C GLN A 20 -3.27 -6.95 6.92
N GLN A 21 -4.27 -6.15 6.52
CA GLN A 21 -5.57 -6.11 7.19
C GLN A 21 -6.44 -7.29 6.70
N GLY A 22 -6.50 -8.35 7.50
CA GLY A 22 -7.30 -9.55 7.20
C GLY A 22 -8.83 -9.37 7.26
N LEU A 23 -9.31 -8.21 7.71
CA LEU A 23 -10.72 -8.02 8.07
C LEU A 23 -11.60 -7.44 6.95
N TYR A 24 -11.02 -6.90 5.87
CA TYR A 24 -11.80 -6.34 4.77
C TYR A 24 -11.21 -6.73 3.40
N MET A 25 -11.97 -7.56 2.68
CA MET A 25 -11.91 -7.70 1.21
C MET A 25 -10.73 -8.49 0.61
N SER A 26 -10.25 -9.55 1.27
CA SER A 26 -9.28 -10.48 0.65
C SER A 26 -9.87 -11.44 -0.39
N LYS A 27 -11.20 -11.48 -0.59
CA LYS A 27 -11.82 -12.48 -1.49
C LYS A 27 -11.65 -12.17 -2.98
N ASP A 28 -11.55 -10.90 -3.35
CA ASP A 28 -11.51 -10.46 -4.75
C ASP A 28 -10.11 -10.04 -5.23
N VAL A 29 -9.13 -10.00 -4.31
CA VAL A 29 -7.76 -9.59 -4.65
C VAL A 29 -6.95 -10.80 -5.09
N ASP A 30 -6.55 -10.84 -6.36
CA ASP A 30 -5.57 -11.81 -6.86
C ASP A 30 -4.18 -11.51 -6.25
N ILE A 31 -3.86 -12.21 -5.17
CA ILE A 31 -2.60 -12.05 -4.41
C ILE A 31 -1.37 -12.37 -5.28
N LYS A 32 -1.47 -13.32 -6.22
CA LYS A 32 -0.34 -13.66 -7.11
C LYS A 32 -0.04 -12.48 -8.04
N LYS A 33 -1.08 -11.88 -8.61
CA LYS A 33 -0.96 -10.68 -9.45
C LYS A 33 -0.46 -9.49 -8.64
N LEU A 34 -0.97 -9.26 -7.43
CA LEU A 34 -0.50 -8.20 -6.54
C LEU A 34 0.99 -8.34 -6.24
N LYS A 35 1.43 -9.51 -5.79
CA LYS A 35 2.85 -9.81 -5.52
C LYS A 35 3.72 -9.54 -6.74
N LYS A 36 3.29 -9.98 -7.93
CA LYS A 36 4.01 -9.71 -9.19
C LYS A 36 4.15 -8.21 -9.45
N LEU A 37 3.08 -7.43 -9.30
CA LEU A 37 3.13 -5.99 -9.52
C LEU A 37 4.05 -5.28 -8.54
N ILE A 38 4.09 -5.69 -7.26
CA ILE A 38 4.99 -5.14 -6.25
C ILE A 38 6.45 -5.45 -6.59
N LEU A 39 6.76 -6.71 -6.90
CA LEU A 39 8.12 -7.14 -7.26
C LEU A 39 8.62 -6.55 -8.60
N GLU A 40 7.70 -6.16 -9.49
CA GLU A 40 8.00 -5.42 -10.72
C GLU A 40 8.05 -3.89 -10.51
N SER A 41 7.92 -3.41 -9.27
CA SER A 41 7.86 -1.99 -8.89
C SER A 41 6.75 -1.20 -9.62
N LYS A 42 5.67 -1.89 -10.00
CA LYS A 42 4.46 -1.28 -10.59
C LYS A 42 3.46 -0.83 -9.53
N LEU A 43 3.56 -1.41 -8.33
CA LEU A 43 2.83 -0.99 -7.13
C LEU A 43 3.82 -0.87 -5.96
N ALA A 44 3.55 0.05 -5.05
CA ALA A 44 4.24 0.14 -3.77
C ALA A 44 3.96 -1.11 -2.93
N PRO A 45 4.91 -1.55 -2.07
CA PRO A 45 4.65 -2.62 -1.12
C PRO A 45 3.49 -2.29 -0.16
N CYS A 46 2.83 -3.32 0.34
CA CYS A 46 1.82 -3.19 1.40
C CYS A 46 2.54 -3.01 2.75
N TYR A 47 3.16 -1.86 2.97
CA TYR A 47 3.74 -1.49 4.27
C TYR A 47 2.64 -1.21 5.31
N PRO A 48 2.88 -1.45 6.60
CA PRO A 48 1.98 -0.99 7.65
C PRO A 48 1.99 0.55 7.67
N GLY A 49 0.83 1.16 7.88
CA GLY A 49 0.74 2.61 8.08
C GLY A 49 1.14 2.98 9.50
N LEU A 50 1.72 4.16 9.67
CA LEU A 50 2.05 4.75 10.97
C LEU A 50 1.13 5.95 11.24
N GLU A 51 0.65 6.10 12.48
CA GLU A 51 -0.18 7.25 12.88
C GLU A 51 0.65 8.54 13.01
N GLU A 52 1.91 8.41 13.41
CA GLU A 52 2.83 9.52 13.61
C GLU A 52 4.07 9.35 12.73
N THR A 53 4.65 10.46 12.28
CA THR A 53 5.99 10.44 11.69
C THR A 53 7.00 10.24 12.84
N PRO A 54 7.77 9.14 12.88
CA PRO A 54 8.87 9.05 13.82
C PRO A 54 9.80 10.22 13.51
N SER A 55 10.25 10.95 14.54
CA SER A 55 11.16 12.10 14.41
C SER A 55 12.48 11.77 13.69
N SER A 56 12.76 10.48 13.45
CA SER A 56 13.90 9.95 12.72
C SER A 56 13.64 9.56 11.26
N HIS A 57 12.39 9.53 10.77
CA HIS A 57 12.03 8.99 9.45
C HIS A 57 11.55 10.09 8.50
N HIS A 58 12.49 10.83 7.92
CA HIS A 58 12.22 12.01 7.07
C HIS A 58 11.57 11.68 5.71
N ASP A 59 11.46 10.40 5.35
CA ASP A 59 11.03 9.96 4.01
C ASP A 59 9.64 9.31 3.98
N LEU A 60 8.77 9.59 4.95
CA LEU A 60 7.39 9.10 4.94
C LEU A 60 6.44 10.07 4.24
N GLU A 61 5.53 9.55 3.43
CA GLU A 61 4.44 10.31 2.80
C GLU A 61 3.09 9.91 3.41
N GLU A 62 2.19 10.88 3.61
CA GLU A 62 0.83 10.65 4.10
C GLU A 62 -0.10 10.17 2.97
N CYS A 63 -0.91 9.15 3.26
CA CYS A 63 -1.99 8.73 2.36
C CYS A 63 -3.27 9.55 2.64
N PRO A 64 -3.82 10.29 1.65
CA PRO A 64 -4.97 11.18 1.86
C PRO A 64 -6.31 10.45 2.09
N ILE A 65 -6.33 9.11 2.05
CA ILE A 65 -7.54 8.31 2.24
C ILE A 65 -7.63 7.79 3.68
N CYS A 66 -6.51 7.31 4.23
CA CYS A 66 -6.47 6.71 5.56
C CYS A 66 -5.70 7.55 6.58
N PHE A 67 -5.08 8.65 6.16
CA PHE A 67 -4.31 9.58 7.01
C PHE A 67 -3.16 8.92 7.78
N LEU A 68 -2.64 7.80 7.26
CA LEU A 68 -1.45 7.13 7.80
C LEU A 68 -0.23 7.43 6.93
N TYR A 69 0.95 7.38 7.54
CA TYR A 69 2.25 7.61 6.93
C TYR A 69 2.88 6.31 6.42
N TYR A 70 3.46 6.34 5.22
CA TYR A 70 4.07 5.18 4.57
C TYR A 70 5.42 5.51 3.91
N PRO A 71 6.37 4.56 3.86
CA PRO A 71 7.65 4.75 3.15
C PRO A 71 7.54 4.89 1.63
N SER A 72 6.40 4.52 1.05
CA SER A 72 6.14 4.63 -0.39
C SER A 72 4.65 4.56 -0.67
N LEU A 73 4.18 5.44 -1.56
CA LEU A 73 2.80 5.49 -2.04
C LEU A 73 2.73 5.27 -3.56
N ASN A 74 1.59 4.80 -4.04
CA ASN A 74 1.30 4.65 -5.46
C ASN A 74 0.86 6.00 -6.04
N ARG A 75 1.52 6.49 -7.09
CA ARG A 75 1.14 7.73 -7.77
C ARG A 75 0.29 7.44 -9.00
N SER A 76 -0.90 8.06 -9.07
CA SER A 76 -1.77 7.96 -10.23
C SER A 76 -1.17 8.70 -11.43
N ARG A 77 -1.37 8.16 -12.65
CA ARG A 77 -0.87 8.81 -13.88
C ARG A 77 -1.69 10.02 -14.33
N CYS A 78 -2.96 10.09 -13.95
CA CYS A 78 -3.88 11.13 -14.43
C CYS A 78 -3.80 12.42 -13.61
N CYS A 79 -3.56 12.33 -12.30
CA CYS A 79 -3.65 13.49 -11.40
C CYS A 79 -2.55 13.53 -10.34
N MET A 80 -1.55 12.64 -10.44
CA MET A 80 -0.39 12.57 -9.53
C MET A 80 -0.76 12.41 -8.05
N LYS A 81 -1.97 11.94 -7.75
CA LYS A 81 -2.39 11.65 -6.37
C LYS A 81 -1.65 10.40 -5.87
N SER A 82 -1.08 10.51 -4.67
CA SER A 82 -0.40 9.42 -3.97
C SER A 82 -1.38 8.71 -3.04
N ILE A 83 -1.41 7.38 -3.05
CA ILE A 83 -2.27 6.55 -2.18
C ILE A 83 -1.55 5.25 -1.77
N CYS A 84 -1.82 4.74 -0.57
CA CYS A 84 -1.23 3.48 -0.13
C CYS A 84 -1.83 2.29 -0.91
N THR A 85 -1.12 1.16 -0.95
CA THR A 85 -1.54 0.00 -1.74
C THR A 85 -2.85 -0.61 -1.23
N GLU A 86 -3.09 -0.58 0.07
CA GLU A 86 -4.35 -1.11 0.62
C GLU A 86 -5.55 -0.23 0.23
N CYS A 87 -5.43 1.11 0.27
CA CYS A 87 -6.47 2.02 -0.22
C CYS A 87 -6.68 1.91 -1.73
N PHE A 88 -5.62 1.71 -2.52
CA PHE A 88 -5.72 1.43 -3.95
C PHE A 88 -6.53 0.16 -4.24
N LEU A 89 -6.28 -0.91 -3.50
CA LEU A 89 -7.01 -2.17 -3.66
C LEU A 89 -8.49 -2.01 -3.29
N ARG A 90 -8.82 -1.26 -2.24
CA ARG A 90 -10.21 -0.95 -1.86
C ARG A 90 -10.97 -0.24 -2.97
N MET A 91 -10.38 0.76 -3.61
CA MET A 91 -11.06 1.49 -4.70
C MET A 91 -11.31 0.64 -5.95
N LYS A 92 -10.52 -0.41 -6.18
CA LYS A 92 -10.70 -1.31 -7.32
C LYS A 92 -11.82 -2.33 -7.13
N SER A 93 -12.33 -2.49 -5.90
CA SER A 93 -13.43 -3.37 -5.58
C SER A 93 -14.74 -2.56 -5.58
N PRO A 94 -15.58 -2.61 -6.64
CA PRO A 94 -16.84 -1.86 -6.67
C PRO A 94 -17.84 -2.28 -5.58
N ASN A 95 -17.64 -3.45 -4.97
CA ASN A 95 -18.49 -3.97 -3.89
C ASN A 95 -18.09 -3.48 -2.48
N SER A 96 -17.03 -2.67 -2.33
CA SER A 96 -16.55 -2.17 -1.04
C SER A 96 -16.93 -0.72 -0.75
N ALA A 97 -18.00 -0.19 -1.36
CA ALA A 97 -18.59 1.11 -1.02
C ALA A 97 -19.27 1.15 0.38
N GLN A 98 -18.87 0.26 1.29
CA GLN A 98 -19.20 0.37 2.70
C GLN A 98 -18.24 1.40 3.32
N PRO A 99 -18.73 2.39 4.09
CA PRO A 99 -17.86 3.31 4.80
C PRO A 99 -16.87 2.50 5.64
N THR A 100 -15.59 2.82 5.47
CA THR A 100 -14.50 2.18 6.18
C THR A 100 -14.75 2.37 7.67
N GLN A 101 -15.27 1.35 8.36
CA GLN A 101 -15.24 1.35 9.81
C GLN A 101 -13.79 1.25 10.22
N TYR A 102 -13.24 2.40 10.61
CA TYR A 102 -11.96 2.53 11.28
C TYR A 102 -11.88 1.48 12.40
N PRO A 103 -10.91 0.55 12.38
CA PRO A 103 -10.68 -0.34 13.50
C PRO A 103 -9.78 0.39 14.50
N PHE A 104 -10.27 1.47 15.08
CA PHE A 104 -9.68 2.07 16.28
C PHE A 104 -10.81 2.38 17.25
N SER A 105 -11.42 1.32 17.77
CA SER A 105 -11.95 1.36 19.12
C SER A 105 -10.75 1.53 20.05
N TYR A 106 -10.33 2.77 20.31
CA TYR A 106 -9.54 3.05 21.49
C TYR A 106 -10.40 2.60 22.68
N SER A 107 -10.03 1.46 23.27
CA SER A 107 -10.48 1.12 24.61
C SER A 107 -9.94 2.22 25.54
N LEU A 108 -10.79 3.17 25.89
CA LEU A 108 -10.58 4.01 27.06
C LEU A 108 -10.47 3.08 28.28
N HIS A 109 -9.26 2.99 28.85
CA HIS A 109 -9.08 2.96 30.30
C HIS A 109 -8.75 4.39 30.74
#